data_AF-A0A081QPJ5-F1
#
_entry.id   AF-A0A081QPJ5-F1
#
_cell.length_a   1.000
_cell.length_b   1.000
_cell.length_c   1.000
_cell.angle_alpha   90.00
_cell.angle_beta   90.00
_cell.angle_gamma   90.00
#
_symmetry.space_group_name_H-M   'P 1'
#
loop_
_entity.id
_entity.type
_entity.pdbx_description
1 polymer ?
#
loop_
_entity_poly.entity_id
_entity_poly.type
_entity_poly.pdbx_seq_one_letter_code
_entity_poly.pdbx_strand_id
1 'polypeptide(L)'
;MYRINVSYYEYYAEFKSELPYFTYTLSTFVVYAMCIYLATKPSKRNSTIVLGLFVTANVINLLIGTRNPFVLSLIFSFIYYFMRNQTEKGVWIGVKEKVVLYIGTPIMMLVMGFLNYARDGEGIGNMSLSELLIDFIYKQGTSFGVLARGYLYGSNLPIREFRNYTFSPIIEYITRGNLGILFGGTPFVSANNSIELALESDRYAHNISYIVLGQDYLAGHGIGGSYVMEMYTDYGMIGLFLLSIIMGISFIFMMKSSYKPGILLFSITLLILNNLFFMPRGSFTESFYNLVTLQFWGIVIVIFFLAGLIKRRVKYVVDYKGDV
;
A
#
# COMPACT_ATOMS: atom_id res chain seq x y z
N MET A 1 19.79 -8.84 8.01
CA MET A 1 20.51 -10.04 8.46
C MET A 1 19.98 -11.27 7.73
N TYR A 2 18.70 -11.66 7.86
CA TYR A 2 18.15 -12.86 7.19
C TYR A 2 18.35 -12.90 5.65
N ARG A 3 17.94 -11.86 4.92
CA ARG A 3 18.10 -11.76 3.44
C ARG A 3 19.54 -11.79 2.91
N ILE A 4 20.55 -11.60 3.76
CA ILE A 4 21.95 -11.70 3.30
C ILE A 4 22.29 -13.15 2.95
N ASN A 5 21.57 -14.11 3.54
CA ASN A 5 21.86 -15.55 3.44
C ASN A 5 20.78 -16.36 2.70
N VAL A 6 19.68 -15.74 2.23
CA VAL A 6 18.58 -16.44 1.52
C VAL A 6 18.18 -15.69 0.25
N SER A 7 17.75 -16.43 -0.78
CA SER A 7 17.25 -15.85 -2.03
C SER A 7 15.93 -15.10 -1.83
N TYR A 8 15.56 -14.24 -2.79
CA TYR A 8 14.30 -13.49 -2.75
C TYR A 8 13.09 -14.43 -2.65
N TYR A 9 13.09 -15.52 -3.42
CA TYR A 9 11.97 -16.47 -3.45
C TYR A 9 11.89 -17.32 -2.19
N GLU A 10 13.02 -17.75 -1.64
CA GLU A 10 13.09 -18.41 -0.32
C GLU A 10 12.60 -17.51 0.81
N TYR A 11 12.87 -16.20 0.75
CA TYR A 11 12.27 -15.25 1.69
C TYR A 11 10.73 -15.27 1.60
N TYR A 12 10.16 -15.28 0.40
CA TYR A 12 8.70 -15.30 0.23
C TYR A 12 8.06 -16.66 0.54
N ALA A 13 8.80 -17.77 0.45
CA ALA A 13 8.31 -19.09 0.78
C ALA A 13 8.45 -19.39 2.29
N GLU A 14 9.61 -19.10 2.89
CA GLU A 14 10.00 -19.67 4.19
C GLU A 14 10.08 -18.64 5.33
N PHE A 15 10.03 -17.33 5.05
CA PHE A 15 10.25 -16.32 6.08
C PHE A 15 9.21 -16.40 7.20
N LYS A 16 9.71 -16.48 8.44
CA LYS A 16 8.97 -16.25 9.67
C LYS A 16 9.65 -15.13 10.46
N SER A 17 8.87 -14.12 10.87
CA SER A 17 9.39 -13.04 11.71
C SER A 17 9.57 -13.51 13.15
N GLU A 18 10.81 -13.46 13.66
CA GLU A 18 11.12 -13.70 15.08
C GLU A 18 11.03 -12.43 15.95
N LEU A 19 10.70 -11.28 15.36
CA LEU A 19 10.64 -10.02 16.10
C LEU A 19 9.45 -9.97 17.07
N PRO A 20 9.61 -9.38 18.27
CA PRO A 20 8.52 -9.21 19.22
C PRO A 20 7.35 -8.43 18.61
N TYR A 21 6.12 -8.86 18.87
CA TYR A 21 4.89 -8.26 18.34
C TYR A 21 4.76 -6.74 18.58
N PHE A 22 5.36 -6.23 19.67
CA PHE A 22 5.44 -4.81 19.97
C PHE A 22 6.16 -4.01 18.87
N THR A 23 7.26 -4.54 18.32
CA THR A 23 8.05 -3.87 17.27
C THR A 23 7.26 -3.74 15.97
N TYR A 24 6.50 -4.77 15.61
CA TYR A 24 5.59 -4.75 14.47
C TYR A 24 4.49 -3.70 14.65
N THR A 25 3.87 -3.65 15.83
CA THR A 25 2.83 -2.68 16.15
C THR A 25 3.37 -1.24 16.07
N LEU A 26 4.58 -1.00 16.59
CA LEU A 26 5.25 0.31 16.49
C LEU A 26 5.54 0.71 15.03
N SER A 27 5.87 -0.25 14.17
CA SER A 27 6.10 0.04 12.74
C SER A 27 4.84 0.54 12.04
N THR A 28 3.67 -0.06 12.34
CA THR A 28 2.37 0.39 11.79
C THR A 28 1.98 1.78 12.29
N PHE A 29 2.42 2.16 13.50
CA PHE A 29 2.19 3.48 14.07
C PHE A 29 2.76 4.62 13.23
N VAL A 30 3.91 4.40 12.60
CA VAL A 30 4.65 5.44 11.87
C VAL A 30 3.82 6.01 10.72
N VAL A 31 3.20 5.15 9.91
CA VAL A 31 2.41 5.58 8.74
C VAL A 31 1.18 6.37 9.19
N TYR A 32 0.46 5.87 10.20
CA TYR A 32 -0.76 6.54 10.67
C TYR A 32 -0.46 7.88 11.33
N ALA A 33 0.57 7.94 12.18
CA ALA A 33 1.03 9.18 12.80
C ALA A 33 1.53 10.18 11.76
N MET A 34 2.26 9.72 10.74
CA MET A 34 2.70 10.54 9.62
C MET A 34 1.50 11.14 8.87
N CYS A 35 0.49 10.34 8.51
CA CYS A 35 -0.71 10.84 7.83
C CYS A 35 -1.44 11.90 8.66
N ILE A 36 -1.58 11.68 9.97
CA ILE A 36 -2.22 12.66 10.87
C ILE A 36 -1.39 13.93 10.97
N TYR A 37 -0.08 13.83 11.13
CA TYR A 37 0.82 14.98 11.15
C TYR A 37 0.79 15.76 9.83
N LEU A 38 0.85 15.09 8.69
CA LEU A 38 0.77 15.73 7.37
C LEU A 38 -0.60 16.38 7.15
N ALA A 39 -1.66 15.84 7.75
CA ALA A 39 -3.01 16.40 7.70
C ALA A 39 -3.16 17.70 8.51
N THR A 40 -2.28 17.99 9.47
CA THR A 40 -2.23 19.31 10.14
C THR A 40 -1.60 20.39 9.27
N LYS A 41 -1.26 20.08 8.01
CA LYS A 41 -0.66 20.99 7.02
C LYS A 41 0.59 21.72 7.55
N PRO A 42 1.64 20.99 8.00
CA PRO A 42 2.89 21.61 8.45
C PRO A 42 3.59 22.38 7.32
N SER A 43 4.58 23.21 7.66
CA SER A 43 5.35 24.00 6.69
C SER A 43 6.05 23.11 5.66
N LYS A 44 6.33 23.65 4.46
CA LYS A 44 7.00 22.92 3.37
C LYS A 44 8.22 22.16 3.84
N ARG A 45 9.14 22.83 4.56
CA ARG A 45 10.36 22.21 5.11
C ARG A 45 10.06 21.01 6.01
N ASN A 46 9.11 21.14 6.92
CA ASN A 46 8.77 20.09 7.87
C ASN A 46 8.11 18.89 7.16
N SER A 47 7.24 19.16 6.18
CA SER A 47 6.68 18.12 5.30
C SER A 47 7.77 17.40 4.51
N THR A 48 8.74 18.14 3.93
CA THR A 48 9.86 17.55 3.18
C THR A 48 10.69 16.60 4.03
N ILE A 49 10.99 16.98 5.27
CA ILE A 49 11.78 16.14 6.19
C ILE A 49 11.04 14.84 6.48
N VAL A 50 9.75 14.92 6.84
CA VAL A 50 8.97 13.73 7.18
C VAL A 50 8.80 12.79 5.97
N LEU A 51 8.49 13.34 4.80
CA LEU A 51 8.39 12.56 3.56
C LEU A 51 9.75 11.98 3.14
N GLY A 52 10.84 12.74 3.28
CA GLY A 52 12.19 12.26 3.01
C GLY A 52 12.61 11.10 3.91
N LEU A 53 12.29 11.17 5.21
CA LEU A 53 12.50 10.06 6.14
C LEU A 53 11.66 8.84 5.76
N PHE A 54 10.40 9.03 5.37
CA PHE A 54 9.53 7.95 4.92
C PHE A 54 10.06 7.26 3.66
N VAL A 55 10.52 8.01 2.66
CA VAL A 55 11.16 7.46 1.45
C VAL A 55 12.45 6.72 1.82
N THR A 56 13.29 7.31 2.67
CA THR A 56 14.56 6.72 3.09
C THR A 56 14.35 5.40 3.85
N ALA A 57 13.35 5.34 4.74
CA ALA A 57 12.99 4.11 5.44
C ALA A 57 12.58 3.00 4.45
N ASN A 58 11.90 3.36 3.36
CA ASN A 58 11.50 2.41 2.32
C ASN A 58 12.63 2.02 1.34
N VAL A 59 13.79 2.70 1.37
CA VAL A 59 14.98 2.21 0.65
C VAL A 59 15.43 0.85 1.22
N ILE A 60 15.23 0.60 2.51
CA ILE A 60 15.55 -0.69 3.12
C ILE A 60 14.71 -1.82 2.49
N ASN A 61 13.43 -1.56 2.23
CA ASN A 61 12.55 -2.49 1.51
C ASN A 61 13.07 -2.77 0.09
N LEU A 62 13.55 -1.73 -0.59
CA LEU A 62 14.18 -1.87 -1.91
C LEU A 62 15.43 -2.77 -1.86
N LEU A 63 16.27 -2.63 -0.82
CA LEU A 63 17.45 -3.47 -0.61
C LEU A 63 17.08 -4.93 -0.30
N ILE A 64 15.93 -5.18 0.31
CA ILE A 64 15.40 -6.53 0.54
C ILE A 64 14.89 -7.14 -0.78
N GLY A 65 14.59 -6.31 -1.77
CA GLY A 65 14.07 -6.71 -3.09
C GLY A 65 12.60 -6.35 -3.29
N THR A 66 11.95 -5.72 -2.30
CA THR A 66 10.53 -5.33 -2.36
C THR A 66 10.42 -3.88 -2.85
N ARG A 67 10.06 -3.73 -4.13
CA ARG A 67 10.10 -2.43 -4.82
C ARG A 67 8.87 -1.56 -4.55
N ASN A 68 7.71 -2.19 -4.36
CA ASN A 68 6.43 -1.49 -4.26
C ASN A 68 6.42 -0.45 -3.13
N PRO A 69 6.86 -0.77 -1.89
CA PRO A 69 6.85 0.21 -0.79
C PRO A 69 7.67 1.48 -1.10
N PHE A 70 8.82 1.33 -1.76
CA PHE A 70 9.65 2.45 -2.15
C PHE A 70 8.95 3.34 -3.20
N VAL A 71 8.45 2.75 -4.29
CA VAL A 71 7.77 3.52 -5.36
C VAL A 71 6.51 4.19 -4.82
N LEU A 72 5.72 3.50 -4.00
CA LEU A 72 4.53 4.06 -3.37
C LEU A 72 4.88 5.24 -2.44
N SER A 73 5.98 5.16 -1.69
CA SER A 73 6.42 6.29 -0.84
C SER A 73 6.77 7.55 -1.65
N LEU A 74 7.34 7.39 -2.85
CA LEU A 74 7.63 8.48 -3.77
C LEU A 74 6.34 9.08 -4.36
N ILE A 75 5.42 8.22 -4.84
CA ILE A 75 4.12 8.65 -5.37
C ILE A 75 3.31 9.37 -4.29
N PHE A 76 3.25 8.83 -3.08
CA PHE A 76 2.58 9.45 -1.94
C PHE A 76 3.17 10.84 -1.64
N SER A 77 4.50 10.97 -1.62
CA SER A 77 5.18 12.24 -1.42
C SER A 77 4.85 13.26 -2.51
N PHE A 78 4.85 12.82 -3.77
CA PHE A 78 4.48 13.66 -4.91
C PHE A 78 3.03 14.15 -4.81
N ILE A 79 2.10 13.25 -4.49
CA ILE A 79 0.67 13.59 -4.37
C ILE A 79 0.45 14.56 -3.23
N TYR A 80 1.12 14.36 -2.09
CA TYR A 80 1.04 15.32 -0.99
C TYR A 80 1.46 16.72 -1.43
N TYR A 81 2.59 16.83 -2.13
CA TYR A 81 3.05 18.11 -2.70
C TYR A 81 2.06 18.69 -3.70
N PHE A 82 1.49 17.85 -4.57
CA PHE A 82 0.48 18.25 -5.54
C PHE A 82 -0.77 18.80 -4.84
N MET A 83 -1.30 18.11 -3.84
CA MET A 83 -2.45 18.53 -3.05
C MET A 83 -2.18 19.85 -2.32
N ARG A 84 -1.00 20.00 -1.70
CA ARG A 84 -0.59 21.26 -1.04
C ARG A 84 -0.42 22.40 -2.03
N ASN A 85 0.12 22.14 -3.22
CA ASN A 85 0.27 23.15 -4.29
C ASN A 85 -1.07 23.67 -4.82
N GLN A 86 -2.11 22.83 -4.86
CA GLN A 86 -3.45 23.24 -5.30
C GLN A 86 -4.26 23.94 -4.20
N THR A 87 -4.00 23.61 -2.93
CA THR A 87 -4.75 24.16 -1.79
C THR A 87 -4.17 25.45 -1.24
N GLU A 88 -2.86 25.66 -1.35
CA GLU A 88 -2.18 26.82 -0.77
C GLU A 88 -1.71 27.80 -1.84
N LYS A 89 -1.69 29.09 -1.49
CA LYS A 89 -1.19 30.15 -2.38
C LYS A 89 0.33 30.09 -2.62
N GLY A 90 1.06 29.31 -1.83
CA GLY A 90 2.52 29.18 -1.93
C GLY A 90 2.96 28.21 -3.01
N VAL A 91 4.14 28.44 -3.60
CA VAL A 91 4.73 27.54 -4.59
C VAL A 91 5.31 26.30 -3.90
N TRP A 92 4.56 25.20 -3.94
CA TRP A 92 5.03 23.91 -3.43
C TRP A 92 5.86 23.16 -4.46
N ILE A 93 5.45 23.17 -5.72
CA ILE A 93 6.18 22.56 -6.85
C ILE A 93 6.90 23.67 -7.63
N GLY A 94 8.13 23.98 -7.20
CA GLY A 94 8.99 24.96 -7.84
C GLY A 94 9.89 24.33 -8.90
N VAL A 95 10.91 25.09 -9.33
CA VAL A 95 11.91 24.61 -10.32
C VAL A 95 12.68 23.40 -9.79
N LYS A 96 13.06 23.40 -8.50
CA LYS A 96 13.81 22.30 -7.88
C LYS A 96 13.01 20.99 -7.92
N GLU A 97 11.75 21.03 -7.50
CA GLU A 97 10.88 19.85 -7.50
C GLU A 97 10.58 19.37 -8.92
N LYS A 98 10.39 20.29 -9.89
CA LYS A 98 10.24 19.93 -11.31
C LYS A 98 11.47 19.21 -11.84
N VAL A 99 12.67 19.72 -11.55
CA VAL A 99 13.93 19.07 -11.96
C VAL A 99 14.04 17.66 -11.37
N VAL A 100 13.73 17.49 -10.09
CA VAL A 100 13.70 16.17 -9.45
C VAL A 100 12.69 15.24 -10.12
N LEU A 101 11.51 15.72 -10.50
CA LEU A 101 10.51 14.91 -11.20
C LEU A 101 10.96 14.53 -12.62
N TYR A 102 11.40 15.50 -13.43
CA TYR A 102 11.76 15.26 -14.83
C TYR A 102 13.04 14.44 -14.99
N ILE A 103 14.06 14.68 -14.16
CA ILE A 103 15.34 13.95 -14.23
C ILE A 103 15.30 12.69 -13.35
N GLY A 104 14.65 12.75 -12.18
CA GLY A 104 14.59 11.61 -11.26
C GLY A 104 13.72 10.47 -11.78
N THR A 105 12.65 10.74 -12.52
CA THR A 105 11.79 9.68 -13.09
C THR A 105 12.55 8.73 -14.03
N PRO A 106 13.26 9.18 -15.08
CA PRO A 106 13.99 8.27 -15.97
C PRO A 106 15.13 7.55 -15.23
N ILE A 107 15.82 8.21 -14.29
CA ILE A 107 16.84 7.57 -13.46
C ILE A 107 16.22 6.45 -12.61
N MET A 108 15.08 6.72 -11.97
CA MET A 108 14.36 5.72 -11.19
C MET A 108 13.93 4.54 -12.07
N MET A 109 13.43 4.79 -13.29
CA MET A 109 13.06 3.73 -14.22
C MET A 109 14.25 2.82 -14.55
N LEU A 110 15.44 3.40 -14.82
CA LEU A 110 16.67 2.65 -15.05
C LEU A 110 17.07 1.81 -13.83
N VAL A 111 17.10 2.42 -12.64
CA VAL A 111 17.43 1.72 -11.39
C VAL A 111 16.46 0.57 -11.13
N MET A 112 15.15 0.81 -11.31
CA MET A 112 14.13 -0.22 -11.12
C MET A 112 14.19 -1.31 -12.19
N GLY A 113 14.56 -0.96 -13.41
CA GLY A 113 14.86 -1.88 -14.50
C GLY A 113 16.01 -2.81 -14.13
N PHE A 114 17.15 -2.24 -13.71
CA PHE A 114 18.31 -2.99 -13.23
C PHE A 114 17.96 -3.94 -12.09
N LEU A 115 17.20 -3.45 -11.10
CA LEU A 115 16.81 -4.24 -9.92
C LEU A 115 15.89 -5.41 -10.26
N ASN A 116 15.18 -5.42 -11.40
CA ASN A 116 14.46 -6.62 -11.85
C ASN A 116 15.44 -7.78 -12.07
N TYR A 117 16.46 -7.55 -12.87
CA TYR A 117 17.43 -8.57 -13.27
C TYR A 117 18.29 -9.02 -12.08
N ALA A 118 18.79 -8.05 -11.30
CA ALA A 118 19.59 -8.34 -10.12
C ALA A 118 18.85 -9.19 -9.08
N ARG A 119 17.52 -9.11 -9.01
CA ARG A 119 16.69 -9.93 -8.12
C ARG A 119 16.57 -11.37 -8.61
N ASP A 120 16.42 -11.54 -9.92
CA ASP A 120 16.17 -12.85 -10.53
C ASP A 120 17.51 -13.60 -10.78
N GLY A 121 18.64 -13.06 -10.28
CA GLY A 121 19.98 -13.63 -10.48
C GLY A 121 20.48 -13.48 -11.92
N GLU A 122 19.75 -12.73 -12.75
CA GLU A 122 20.05 -12.53 -14.15
C GLU A 122 20.99 -11.33 -14.34
N GLY A 123 21.98 -11.50 -15.22
CA GLY A 123 22.77 -10.39 -15.70
C GLY A 123 21.98 -9.55 -16.70
N ILE A 124 22.19 -8.24 -16.69
CA ILE A 124 21.63 -7.34 -17.73
C ILE A 124 22.31 -7.57 -19.09
N GLY A 125 23.36 -8.40 -19.13
CA GLY A 125 24.10 -8.74 -20.34
C GLY A 125 24.67 -7.48 -20.98
N ASN A 126 24.50 -7.36 -22.30
CA ASN A 126 24.93 -6.21 -23.09
C ASN A 126 23.78 -5.22 -23.40
N MET A 127 22.68 -5.24 -22.63
CA MET A 127 21.56 -4.33 -22.91
C MET A 127 21.98 -2.86 -22.81
N SER A 128 21.59 -2.08 -23.80
CA SER A 128 21.75 -0.62 -23.81
C SER A 128 20.80 0.05 -22.80
N LEU A 129 21.11 1.29 -22.40
CA LEU A 129 20.23 2.07 -21.51
C LEU A 129 18.82 2.26 -22.09
N SER A 130 18.70 2.41 -23.41
CA SER A 130 17.41 2.50 -24.10
C SER A 130 16.62 1.20 -24.05
N GLU A 131 17.29 0.05 -24.24
CA GLU A 131 16.65 -1.25 -24.15
C GLU A 131 16.15 -1.52 -22.73
N LEU A 132 16.92 -1.16 -21.71
CA LEU A 132 16.51 -1.30 -20.32
C LEU A 132 15.27 -0.45 -19.98
N LEU A 133 15.16 0.76 -20.54
CA LEU A 133 13.98 1.61 -20.39
C LEU A 133 12.75 1.01 -21.08
N ILE A 134 12.90 0.51 -22.31
CA ILE A 134 11.82 -0.11 -23.07
C ILE A 134 11.34 -1.39 -22.36
N ASP A 135 12.27 -2.25 -21.93
CA ASP A 135 11.97 -3.45 -21.14
C ASP A 135 11.25 -3.09 -19.84
N PHE A 136 11.70 -2.06 -19.13
CA PHE A 136 11.02 -1.62 -17.91
C PHE A 136 9.56 -1.25 -18.17
N ILE A 137 9.28 -0.47 -19.22
CA ILE A 137 7.92 -0.09 -19.62
C ILE A 137 7.09 -1.33 -19.96
N TYR A 138 7.66 -2.25 -20.75
CA TYR A 138 7.01 -3.50 -21.11
C TYR A 138 6.66 -4.33 -19.87
N LYS A 139 7.59 -4.47 -18.92
CA LYS A 139 7.40 -5.17 -17.64
C LYS A 139 6.42 -4.48 -16.70
N GLN A 140 6.13 -3.18 -16.86
CA GLN A 140 4.98 -2.57 -16.17
C GLN A 140 3.64 -3.00 -16.81
N GLY A 141 3.63 -3.19 -18.14
CA GLY A 141 2.48 -3.62 -18.93
C GLY A 141 2.07 -5.08 -18.73
N THR A 142 2.96 -5.94 -18.22
CA THR A 142 2.64 -7.36 -17.90
C THR A 142 1.52 -7.52 -16.88
N SER A 143 1.17 -6.45 -16.16
CA SER A 143 -0.04 -6.39 -15.31
C SER A 143 -1.32 -6.73 -16.09
N PHE A 144 -1.36 -6.46 -17.40
CA PHE A 144 -2.44 -6.89 -18.29
C PHE A 144 -2.54 -8.42 -18.39
N GLY A 145 -1.43 -9.13 -18.27
CA GLY A 145 -1.39 -10.59 -18.25
C GLY A 145 -2.21 -11.19 -17.10
N VAL A 146 -2.34 -10.47 -15.97
CA VAL A 146 -3.22 -10.88 -14.86
C VAL A 146 -4.69 -10.85 -15.28
N LEU A 147 -5.10 -9.82 -16.01
CA LEU A 147 -6.47 -9.72 -16.53
C LEU A 147 -6.78 -10.84 -17.53
N ALA A 148 -5.85 -11.09 -18.47
CA ALA A 148 -6.01 -12.15 -19.46
C ALA A 148 -6.10 -13.53 -18.80
N ARG A 149 -5.20 -13.83 -17.86
CA ARG A 149 -5.21 -15.10 -17.11
C ARG A 149 -6.44 -15.23 -16.21
N GLY A 150 -6.84 -14.14 -15.55
CA GLY A 150 -8.04 -14.11 -14.72
C GLY A 150 -9.32 -14.37 -15.51
N TYR A 151 -9.39 -13.86 -16.74
CA TYR A 151 -10.50 -14.13 -17.66
C TYR A 151 -10.47 -15.57 -18.18
N LEU A 152 -9.30 -16.09 -18.58
CA LEU A 152 -9.15 -17.44 -19.15
C LEU A 152 -9.36 -18.55 -18.12
N TYR A 153 -8.85 -18.38 -16.91
CA TYR A 153 -8.86 -19.41 -15.86
C TYR A 153 -9.89 -19.12 -14.76
N GLY A 154 -10.74 -18.11 -14.91
CA GLY A 154 -11.72 -17.71 -13.91
C GLY A 154 -12.68 -18.83 -13.52
N SER A 155 -13.02 -19.73 -14.45
CA SER A 155 -13.85 -20.92 -14.20
C SER A 155 -13.20 -21.94 -13.26
N ASN A 156 -11.88 -21.89 -13.10
CA ASN A 156 -11.11 -22.84 -12.31
C ASN A 156 -10.86 -22.32 -10.89
N LEU A 157 -11.37 -21.12 -10.56
CA LEU A 157 -11.28 -20.56 -9.23
C LEU A 157 -12.05 -21.46 -8.23
N PRO A 158 -11.54 -21.64 -7.00
CA PRO A 158 -12.21 -22.51 -6.05
C PRO A 158 -13.59 -21.96 -5.69
N ILE A 159 -14.59 -22.84 -5.64
CA ILE A 159 -15.99 -22.50 -5.35
C ILE A 159 -16.27 -22.74 -3.87
N ARG A 160 -16.88 -21.76 -3.20
CA ARG A 160 -17.33 -21.83 -1.80
C ARG A 160 -18.68 -21.14 -1.65
N GLU A 161 -19.44 -21.51 -0.61
CA GLU A 161 -20.77 -20.95 -0.33
C GLU A 161 -20.73 -19.43 -0.09
N PHE A 162 -19.71 -18.95 0.62
CA PHE A 162 -19.47 -17.53 0.82
C PHE A 162 -18.03 -17.20 0.43
N ARG A 163 -17.88 -16.45 -0.67
CA ARG A 163 -16.59 -15.95 -1.15
C ARG A 163 -16.78 -14.61 -1.83
N ASN A 164 -15.86 -13.70 -1.54
CA ASN A 164 -15.79 -12.41 -2.21
C ASN A 164 -14.34 -11.94 -2.30
N TYR A 165 -13.84 -11.87 -3.52
CA TYR A 165 -12.46 -11.48 -3.80
C TYR A 165 -12.24 -9.98 -3.55
N THR A 166 -13.22 -9.16 -3.91
CA THR A 166 -13.21 -7.69 -3.83
C THR A 166 -13.01 -7.19 -2.41
N PHE A 167 -13.69 -7.80 -1.44
CA PHE A 167 -13.66 -7.45 -0.01
C PHE A 167 -12.85 -8.45 0.83
N SER A 168 -12.07 -9.33 0.19
CA SER A 168 -11.31 -10.39 0.85
C SER A 168 -10.44 -9.93 2.03
N PRO A 169 -9.68 -8.81 1.98
CA PRO A 169 -8.86 -8.41 3.12
C PRO A 169 -9.68 -8.07 4.37
N ILE A 170 -10.87 -7.47 4.20
CA ILE A 170 -11.79 -7.16 5.31
C ILE A 170 -12.42 -8.44 5.85
N ILE A 171 -12.91 -9.31 4.97
CA ILE A 171 -13.55 -10.57 5.35
C ILE A 171 -12.58 -11.42 6.14
N GLU A 172 -11.36 -11.62 5.64
CA GLU A 172 -10.32 -12.40 6.33
C GLU A 172 -9.89 -11.76 7.65
N TYR A 173 -9.82 -10.43 7.75
CA TYR A 173 -9.51 -9.78 9.02
C TYR A 173 -10.58 -10.03 10.10
N ILE A 174 -11.85 -10.02 9.71
CA ILE A 174 -12.97 -10.27 10.62
C ILE A 174 -13.10 -11.76 10.97
N THR A 175 -12.87 -12.66 10.01
CA THR A 175 -13.14 -14.10 10.18
C THR A 175 -11.92 -14.93 10.58
N ARG A 176 -10.73 -14.54 10.13
CA ARG A 176 -9.46 -15.28 10.29
C ARG A 176 -8.39 -14.49 11.06
N GLY A 177 -8.55 -13.18 11.19
CA GLY A 177 -7.64 -12.32 11.96
C GLY A 177 -7.85 -12.40 13.47
N ASN A 178 -7.16 -11.53 14.23
CA ASN A 178 -7.26 -11.50 15.70
C ASN A 178 -8.70 -11.34 16.20
N LEU A 179 -9.55 -10.61 15.47
CA LEU A 179 -10.98 -10.51 15.77
C LEU A 179 -11.71 -11.83 15.52
N GLY A 180 -11.43 -12.51 14.41
CA GLY A 180 -12.00 -13.81 14.08
C GLY A 180 -11.71 -14.84 15.15
N ILE A 181 -10.47 -14.89 15.67
CA ILE A 181 -10.07 -15.79 16.75
C ILE A 181 -10.94 -15.59 18.00
N LEU A 182 -11.27 -14.35 18.36
CA LEU A 182 -12.15 -14.06 19.51
C LEU A 182 -13.57 -14.61 19.33
N PHE A 183 -14.02 -14.81 18.09
CA PHE A 183 -15.33 -15.36 17.74
C PHE A 183 -15.25 -16.81 17.24
N GLY A 184 -14.15 -17.53 17.51
CA GLY A 184 -13.99 -18.95 17.18
C GLY A 184 -13.46 -19.24 15.77
N GLY A 185 -12.99 -18.23 15.04
CA GLY A 185 -12.34 -18.38 13.75
C GLY A 185 -10.93 -18.97 13.86
N THR A 186 -10.54 -19.75 12.86
CA THR A 186 -9.20 -20.34 12.78
C THR A 186 -8.31 -19.53 11.83
N PRO A 187 -7.15 -19.01 12.29
CA PRO A 187 -6.24 -18.28 11.42
C PRO A 187 -5.57 -19.21 10.42
N PHE A 188 -5.09 -18.66 9.31
CA PHE A 188 -4.27 -19.44 8.38
C PHE A 188 -2.97 -19.88 9.05
N VAL A 189 -2.57 -21.13 8.82
CA VAL A 189 -1.31 -21.69 9.34
C VAL A 189 -0.12 -21.08 8.61
N SER A 190 -0.27 -20.85 7.30
CA SER A 190 0.75 -20.27 6.43
C SER A 190 0.44 -18.80 6.10
N ALA A 191 1.44 -17.92 6.32
CA ALA A 191 1.36 -16.52 5.90
C ALA A 191 1.88 -16.27 4.47
N ASN A 192 2.52 -17.29 3.89
CA ASN A 192 3.24 -17.25 2.62
C ASN A 192 2.60 -18.17 1.59
N ASN A 193 3.11 -18.15 0.36
CA ASN A 193 2.69 -19.03 -0.74
C ASN A 193 2.55 -20.48 -0.28
N SER A 194 1.32 -20.97 -0.28
CA SER A 194 0.97 -22.28 0.28
C SER A 194 -0.31 -22.81 -0.37
N ILE A 195 -0.50 -24.12 -0.28
CA ILE A 195 -1.71 -24.80 -0.75
C ILE A 195 -2.93 -24.33 0.04
N GLU A 196 -2.77 -24.10 1.34
CA GLU A 196 -3.82 -23.54 2.21
C GLU A 196 -4.32 -22.21 1.65
N LEU A 197 -3.43 -21.23 1.43
CA LEU A 197 -3.84 -19.94 0.87
C LEU A 197 -4.39 -20.07 -0.55
N ALA A 198 -3.85 -20.97 -1.38
CA ALA A 198 -4.30 -21.13 -2.76
C ALA A 198 -5.72 -21.70 -2.90
N LEU A 199 -6.19 -22.47 -1.91
CA LEU A 199 -7.50 -23.12 -1.95
C LEU A 199 -8.50 -22.40 -1.03
N GLU A 200 -8.04 -21.99 0.15
CA GLU A 200 -8.89 -21.51 1.23
C GLU A 200 -8.98 -19.99 1.34
N SER A 201 -7.95 -19.25 0.91
CA SER A 201 -7.98 -17.79 0.99
C SER A 201 -9.02 -17.22 0.02
N ASP A 202 -9.59 -16.09 0.42
CA ASP A 202 -10.43 -15.28 -0.47
C ASP A 202 -9.57 -14.29 -1.26
N ARG A 203 -8.24 -14.33 -1.14
CA ARG A 203 -7.33 -13.49 -1.90
C ARG A 203 -7.17 -14.01 -3.31
N TYR A 204 -7.62 -13.21 -4.27
CA TYR A 204 -7.59 -13.56 -5.68
C TYR A 204 -6.18 -13.91 -6.17
N ALA A 205 -5.18 -13.13 -5.74
CA ALA A 205 -3.79 -13.30 -6.15
C ALA A 205 -3.21 -14.68 -5.84
N HIS A 206 -3.56 -15.31 -4.70
CA HIS A 206 -3.08 -16.65 -4.35
C HIS A 206 -3.76 -17.72 -5.20
N ASN A 207 -5.09 -17.63 -5.35
CA ASN A 207 -5.88 -18.62 -6.09
C ASN A 207 -5.49 -18.65 -7.57
N ILE A 208 -5.43 -17.48 -8.23
CA ILE A 208 -5.08 -17.42 -9.65
C ILE A 208 -3.60 -17.75 -9.89
N SER A 209 -2.70 -17.36 -8.99
CA SER A 209 -1.27 -17.69 -9.13
C SER A 209 -1.07 -19.19 -9.08
N TYR A 210 -1.75 -19.91 -8.17
CA TYR A 210 -1.63 -21.36 -8.10
C TYR A 210 -2.23 -22.06 -9.32
N ILE A 211 -3.38 -21.60 -9.83
CA ILE A 211 -4.00 -22.17 -11.04
C ILE A 211 -3.07 -22.04 -12.26
N VAL A 212 -2.37 -20.91 -12.39
CA VAL A 212 -1.53 -20.63 -13.56
C VAL A 212 -0.12 -21.24 -13.42
N LEU A 213 0.47 -21.18 -12.23
CA LEU A 213 1.89 -21.48 -11.99
C LEU A 213 2.12 -22.84 -11.33
N GLY A 214 1.12 -23.42 -10.67
CA GLY A 214 1.25 -24.70 -9.98
C GLY A 214 2.41 -24.73 -8.97
N GLN A 215 3.44 -25.52 -9.25
CA GLN A 215 4.61 -25.68 -8.39
C GLN A 215 5.44 -24.40 -8.26
N ASP A 216 5.52 -23.57 -9.31
CA ASP A 216 6.27 -22.31 -9.24
C ASP A 216 5.63 -21.35 -8.23
N TYR A 217 4.31 -21.41 -8.05
CA TYR A 217 3.66 -20.64 -6.98
C TYR A 217 4.13 -21.08 -5.60
N LEU A 218 4.24 -22.39 -5.36
CA LEU A 218 4.73 -22.93 -4.09
C LEU A 218 6.22 -22.61 -3.86
N ALA A 219 6.99 -22.42 -4.94
CA ALA A 219 8.36 -21.92 -4.89
C ALA A 219 8.45 -20.38 -4.65
N GLY A 220 7.33 -19.70 -4.39
CA GLY A 220 7.31 -18.27 -4.06
C GLY A 220 7.03 -17.34 -5.25
N HIS A 221 6.74 -17.87 -6.44
CA HIS A 221 6.31 -17.03 -7.57
C HIS A 221 4.84 -16.62 -7.42
N GLY A 222 4.50 -15.45 -7.96
CA GLY A 222 3.13 -14.95 -7.95
C GLY A 222 2.88 -14.08 -9.16
N ILE A 223 1.70 -14.22 -9.77
CA ILE A 223 1.29 -13.37 -10.88
C ILE A 223 0.65 -12.06 -10.39
N GLY A 224 0.27 -12.00 -9.12
CA GLY A 224 -0.39 -10.86 -8.49
C GLY A 224 -1.90 -10.87 -8.67
N GLY A 225 -2.55 -9.80 -8.22
CA GLY A 225 -3.98 -9.57 -8.36
C GLY A 225 -4.28 -8.32 -9.19
N SER A 226 -5.56 -8.06 -9.41
CA SER A 226 -6.02 -6.79 -9.96
C SER A 226 -7.43 -6.51 -9.48
N TYR A 227 -7.66 -5.31 -8.95
CA TYR A 227 -8.99 -4.91 -8.46
C TYR A 227 -10.07 -5.04 -9.54
N VAL A 228 -9.73 -4.77 -10.81
CA VAL A 228 -10.65 -4.90 -11.95
C VAL A 228 -11.14 -6.35 -12.07
N MET A 229 -10.20 -7.29 -11.94
CA MET A 229 -10.49 -8.71 -12.06
C MET A 229 -11.25 -9.23 -10.84
N GLU A 230 -10.92 -8.78 -9.63
CA GLU A 230 -11.66 -9.11 -8.41
C GLU A 230 -13.13 -8.67 -8.51
N MET A 231 -13.37 -7.42 -8.90
CA MET A 231 -14.72 -6.89 -9.09
C MET A 231 -15.49 -7.60 -10.20
N TYR A 232 -14.82 -7.89 -11.31
CA TYR A 232 -15.43 -8.59 -12.42
C TYR A 232 -15.78 -10.04 -12.05
N THR A 233 -14.91 -10.74 -11.33
CA THR A 233 -15.18 -12.11 -10.88
C THR A 233 -16.36 -12.17 -9.91
N ASP A 234 -16.46 -11.22 -8.98
CA ASP A 234 -17.56 -11.24 -7.99
C ASP A 234 -18.88 -10.71 -8.56
N TYR A 235 -18.84 -9.70 -9.43
CA TYR A 235 -20.03 -8.92 -9.79
C TYR A 235 -20.22 -8.68 -11.29
N GLY A 236 -19.37 -9.28 -12.13
CA GLY A 236 -19.38 -9.09 -13.58
C GLY A 236 -19.14 -7.66 -14.03
N MET A 237 -19.45 -7.38 -15.30
CA MET A 237 -19.28 -6.04 -15.89
C MET A 237 -20.14 -4.98 -15.22
N ILE A 238 -21.35 -5.34 -14.75
CA ILE A 238 -22.28 -4.39 -14.12
C ILE A 238 -21.69 -3.93 -12.78
N GLY A 239 -21.21 -4.84 -11.94
CA GLY A 239 -20.58 -4.46 -10.68
C GLY A 239 -19.29 -3.70 -10.88
N LEU A 240 -18.45 -4.10 -11.84
CA LEU A 240 -17.24 -3.34 -12.18
C LEU A 240 -17.58 -1.89 -12.57
N PHE A 241 -18.61 -1.68 -13.41
CA PHE A 241 -19.07 -0.35 -13.80
C PHE A 241 -19.56 0.46 -12.60
N LEU A 242 -20.44 -0.10 -11.77
CA LEU A 242 -21.02 0.59 -10.61
C LEU A 242 -19.96 0.91 -9.54
N LEU A 243 -19.10 -0.05 -9.20
CA LEU A 243 -18.03 0.15 -8.23
C LEU A 243 -16.99 1.16 -8.73
N SER A 244 -16.70 1.20 -10.03
CA SER A 244 -15.84 2.23 -10.61
C SER A 244 -16.44 3.64 -10.48
N ILE A 245 -17.76 3.78 -10.64
CA ILE A 245 -18.45 5.06 -10.40
C ILE A 245 -18.35 5.45 -8.92
N ILE A 246 -18.61 4.52 -8.01
CA ILE A 246 -18.52 4.75 -6.55
C ILE A 246 -17.10 5.15 -6.16
N MET A 247 -16.08 4.50 -6.73
CA MET A 247 -14.67 4.87 -6.55
C MET A 247 -14.41 6.30 -7.03
N GLY A 248 -14.88 6.66 -8.24
CA GLY A 248 -14.73 8.01 -8.77
C GLY A 248 -15.35 9.07 -7.87
N ILE A 249 -16.56 8.84 -7.36
CA ILE A 249 -17.23 9.72 -6.38
C ILE A 249 -16.40 9.81 -5.09
N SER A 250 -15.89 8.68 -4.61
CA SER A 250 -15.06 8.62 -3.41
C SER A 250 -13.77 9.43 -3.57
N PHE A 251 -13.12 9.38 -4.73
CA PHE A 251 -11.92 10.17 -5.03
C PHE A 251 -12.22 11.68 -5.04
N ILE A 252 -13.37 12.09 -5.57
CA ILE A 252 -13.80 13.50 -5.51
C ILE A 252 -13.96 13.94 -4.05
N PHE A 253 -14.60 13.12 -3.21
CA PHE A 253 -14.78 13.43 -1.79
C PHE A 253 -13.43 13.51 -1.05
N MET A 254 -12.54 12.55 -1.31
CA MET A 254 -11.18 12.51 -0.76
C MET A 254 -10.41 13.79 -1.13
N MET A 255 -10.40 14.17 -2.40
CA MET A 255 -9.74 15.42 -2.83
C MET A 255 -10.38 16.64 -2.18
N LYS A 256 -11.71 16.72 -2.10
CA LYS A 256 -12.44 17.80 -1.40
C LYS A 256 -12.04 17.92 0.08
N SER A 257 -11.73 16.82 0.76
CA SER A 257 -11.30 16.83 2.17
C SER A 257 -10.03 17.66 2.39
N SER A 258 -9.12 17.66 1.42
CA SER A 258 -7.85 18.41 1.51
C SER A 258 -8.03 19.93 1.49
N TYR A 259 -9.12 20.42 0.91
CA TYR A 259 -9.46 21.85 0.88
C TYR A 259 -10.14 22.32 2.18
N LYS A 260 -10.66 21.39 2.99
CA LYS A 260 -11.36 21.70 4.24
C LYS A 260 -10.39 21.64 5.44
N PRO A 261 -10.71 22.29 6.57
CA PRO A 261 -9.87 22.26 7.77
C PRO A 261 -9.96 20.95 8.58
N GLY A 262 -10.65 19.92 8.08
CA GLY A 262 -10.89 18.68 8.81
C GLY A 262 -9.67 17.75 8.82
N ILE A 263 -8.91 17.77 9.93
CA ILE A 263 -7.69 16.94 10.10
C ILE A 263 -7.99 15.45 9.94
N LEU A 264 -9.06 14.95 10.58
CA LEU A 264 -9.39 13.52 10.54
C LEU A 264 -9.69 13.02 9.12
N LEU A 265 -10.58 13.71 8.40
CA LEU A 265 -10.96 13.34 7.03
C LEU A 265 -9.79 13.45 6.06
N PHE A 266 -8.91 14.44 6.23
CA PHE A 266 -7.72 14.57 5.41
C PHE A 266 -6.68 13.48 5.76
N SER A 267 -6.55 13.10 7.04
CA SER A 267 -5.70 11.97 7.47
C SER A 267 -6.14 10.66 6.85
N ILE A 268 -7.46 10.38 6.87
CA ILE A 268 -8.07 9.21 6.22
C ILE A 268 -7.78 9.22 4.72
N THR A 269 -7.93 10.37 4.08
CA THR A 269 -7.61 10.53 2.65
C THR A 269 -6.15 10.19 2.34
N LEU A 270 -5.22 10.75 3.12
CA LEU A 270 -3.78 10.46 2.95
C LEU A 270 -3.50 8.97 3.16
N LEU A 271 -4.14 8.34 4.14
CA LEU A 271 -3.95 6.92 4.41
C LEU A 271 -4.41 6.03 3.25
N ILE A 272 -5.57 6.33 2.66
CA ILE A 272 -6.06 5.60 1.48
C ILE A 272 -5.11 5.83 0.30
N LEU A 273 -4.70 7.08 0.06
CA LEU A 273 -3.81 7.44 -1.06
C LEU A 273 -2.44 6.75 -0.99
N ASN A 274 -1.97 6.37 0.20
CA ASN A 274 -0.72 5.63 0.37
C ASN A 274 -0.72 4.28 -0.37
N ASN A 275 -1.88 3.62 -0.45
CA ASN A 275 -2.03 2.31 -1.09
C ASN A 275 -2.84 2.36 -2.40
N LEU A 276 -3.59 3.44 -2.64
CA LEU A 276 -4.50 3.58 -3.78
C LEU A 276 -3.85 3.31 -5.14
N PHE A 277 -2.61 3.79 -5.33
CA PHE A 277 -1.90 3.66 -6.61
C PHE A 277 -1.38 2.25 -6.87
N PHE A 278 -1.42 1.37 -5.86
CA PHE A 278 -1.12 -0.04 -6.03
C PHE A 278 -2.31 -0.86 -6.50
N MET A 279 -3.54 -0.36 -6.30
CA MET A 279 -4.79 -1.05 -6.60
C MET A 279 -4.87 -1.68 -8.00
N PRO A 280 -4.38 -1.06 -9.10
CA PRO A 280 -4.37 -1.71 -10.43
C PRO A 280 -3.64 -3.06 -10.48
N ARG A 281 -2.65 -3.27 -9.61
CA ARG A 281 -1.82 -4.49 -9.50
C ARG A 281 -2.03 -5.24 -8.18
N GLY A 282 -3.02 -4.83 -7.40
CA GLY A 282 -3.31 -5.34 -6.07
C GLY A 282 -4.80 -5.55 -5.88
N SER A 283 -5.21 -5.77 -4.62
CA SER A 283 -6.61 -5.97 -4.30
C SER A 283 -7.36 -4.64 -4.21
N PHE A 284 -8.67 -4.67 -4.51
CA PHE A 284 -9.53 -3.49 -4.37
C PHE A 284 -9.50 -2.94 -2.94
N THR A 285 -9.76 -3.81 -1.96
CA THR A 285 -10.00 -3.38 -0.58
C THR A 285 -8.72 -3.09 0.20
N GLU A 286 -7.56 -3.49 -0.32
CA GLU A 286 -6.25 -3.24 0.31
C GLU A 286 -6.00 -1.74 0.58
N SER A 287 -6.51 -0.87 -0.27
CA SER A 287 -6.40 0.59 -0.10
C SER A 287 -7.23 1.14 1.07
N PHE A 288 -8.31 0.45 1.43
CA PHE A 288 -9.24 0.83 2.49
C PHE A 288 -9.02 0.02 3.77
N TYR A 289 -8.25 -1.07 3.68
CA TYR A 289 -8.05 -2.06 4.74
C TYR A 289 -7.69 -1.42 6.08
N ASN A 290 -6.73 -0.48 6.08
CA ASN A 290 -6.30 0.20 7.30
C ASN A 290 -7.44 0.88 8.07
N LEU A 291 -8.51 1.32 7.39
CA LEU A 291 -9.66 1.97 8.03
C LEU A 291 -10.54 1.00 8.83
N VAL A 292 -10.46 -0.29 8.53
CA VAL A 292 -11.22 -1.34 9.23
C VAL A 292 -10.42 -1.90 10.40
N THR A 293 -9.09 -1.74 10.36
CA THR A 293 -8.21 -2.21 11.44
C THR A 293 -8.43 -1.44 12.74
N LEU A 294 -8.42 -2.14 13.87
CA LEU A 294 -8.53 -1.51 15.19
C LEU A 294 -7.29 -0.69 15.53
N GLN A 295 -6.13 -1.06 14.96
CA GLN A 295 -4.86 -0.37 15.13
C GLN A 295 -4.97 1.09 14.70
N PHE A 296 -5.57 1.37 13.54
CA PHE A 296 -5.75 2.73 13.05
C PHE A 296 -6.60 3.57 14.01
N TRP A 297 -7.78 3.07 14.39
CA TRP A 297 -8.68 3.80 15.28
C TRP A 297 -8.10 3.99 16.68
N GLY A 298 -7.39 3.00 17.22
CA GLY A 298 -6.67 3.12 18.48
C GLY A 298 -5.66 4.28 18.44
N ILE A 299 -4.90 4.40 17.36
CA ILE A 299 -3.89 5.46 17.19
C ILE A 299 -4.55 6.83 17.02
N VAL A 300 -5.62 6.92 16.23
CA VAL A 300 -6.42 8.15 16.11
C VAL A 300 -6.92 8.60 17.49
N ILE A 301 -7.50 7.69 18.28
CA ILE A 301 -8.00 8.00 19.63
C ILE A 301 -6.87 8.51 20.51
N VAL A 302 -5.72 7.82 20.55
CA VAL A 302 -4.56 8.23 21.36
C VAL A 302 -4.08 9.62 21.00
N ILE A 303 -3.89 9.91 19.70
CA ILE A 303 -3.38 11.21 19.25
C ILE A 303 -4.36 12.33 19.58
N PHE A 304 -5.66 12.15 19.29
CA PHE A 304 -6.68 13.17 19.57
C PHE A 304 -6.87 13.38 21.08
N PHE A 305 -6.80 12.31 21.88
CA PHE A 305 -6.87 12.40 23.34
C PHE A 305 -5.69 13.18 23.92
N LEU A 306 -4.45 12.81 23.54
CA LEU A 306 -3.24 13.51 23.98
C LEU A 306 -3.24 14.98 23.55
N ALA A 307 -3.63 15.28 22.32
CA ALA A 307 -3.76 16.65 21.83
C ALA A 307 -4.80 17.45 22.65
N GLY A 308 -5.92 16.80 23.02
CA GLY A 308 -6.94 17.39 23.88
C GLY A 308 -6.42 17.72 25.28
N LEU A 309 -5.64 16.83 25.89
CA LEU A 309 -5.01 17.05 27.21
C LEU A 309 -4.01 18.21 27.17
N ILE A 310 -3.17 18.28 26.14
CA ILE A 310 -2.20 19.37 25.97
C ILE A 310 -2.92 20.70 25.80
N LYS A 311 -3.95 20.76 24.95
CA LYS A 311 -4.75 21.98 24.74
C LYS A 311 -5.40 22.48 26.03
N ARG A 312 -5.93 21.56 26.86
CA ARG A 312 -6.50 21.91 28.17
C ARG A 312 -5.46 22.47 29.13
N ARG A 313 -4.26 21.88 29.20
CA ARG A 313 -3.14 22.42 30.01
C ARG A 313 -2.72 23.81 29.54
N VAL A 314 -2.56 24.03 28.24
CA VAL A 314 -2.18 25.35 27.71
C VAL A 314 -3.23 26.40 28.05
N LYS A 315 -4.53 26.08 27.92
CA LYS A 315 -5.61 27.01 28.31
C LYS A 315 -5.52 27.37 29.79
N TYR A 316 -5.33 26.38 30.67
CA TYR A 316 -5.21 26.62 32.11
C TYR A 316 -3.99 27.49 32.47
N VAL A 317 -2.85 27.31 31.81
CA VAL A 317 -1.63 28.10 32.05
C VAL A 317 -1.75 29.54 31.50
N VAL A 318 -2.47 29.73 30.40
CA VAL A 318 -2.73 31.07 29.85
C VAL A 318 -3.74 31.83 30.72
N ASP A 319 -4.81 31.18 31.16
CA ASP A 319 -5.80 31.79 32.07
C ASP A 319 -5.15 32.18 33.41
N TYR A 320 -4.19 31.38 33.93
CA TYR A 320 -3.43 31.73 35.15
C TYR A 320 -2.37 32.84 34.99
N LYS A 321 -2.00 33.19 33.75
CA LYS A 321 -1.04 34.28 33.46
C LYS A 321 -1.73 35.58 33.02
N GLY A 322 -3.06 35.58 32.95
CA GLY A 322 -3.87 36.77 32.64
C GLY A 322 -4.20 37.65 33.86
N ASP A 323 -3.90 37.18 35.07
CA ASP A 323 -4.19 37.86 36.34
C ASP A 323 -2.91 38.37 37.03
N VAL A 324 -2.09 39.15 36.33
CA VAL A 324 -1.03 39.99 36.96
C VAL A 324 -1.05 41.40 36.37
#